data_AF-A0A533V8J9-F1
#
_entry.id   AF-A0A533V8J9-F1
#
_cell.length_a   1.000
_cell.length_b   1.000
_cell.length_c   1.000
_cell.angle_alpha   90.00
_cell.angle_beta   90.00
_cell.angle_gamma   90.00
#
_symmetry.space_group_name_H-M   'P 1'
#
loop_
_entity.id
_entity.type
_entity.pdbx_description
1 polymer ?
#
loop_
_entity_poly.entity_id
_entity_poly.type
_entity_poly.pdbx_seq_one_letter_code
_entity_poly.pdbx_strand_id
1 'polypeptide(L)'
;MLLSYPEVFKFLPAAGTNIAAYGMFVFASVVQFVTGSRFYTGAFRIAKMRSANMDTLVVLGTTAAYVFSTFNTFPVPNWHGMYYDAASVVITFIILGKWMELKTKGKTSSIIRKMLELQPKTARIRKENGEETEIAVELIQPGDILVVRPG
;
A
#
# COMPACT_ATOMS: atom_id res chain seq x y z
N MET A 1 -19.25 -13.00 1.32
CA MET A 1 -20.61 -12.41 1.41
C MET A 1 -21.28 -12.35 0.03
N LEU A 2 -20.54 -12.30 -1.08
CA LEU A 2 -21.13 -12.36 -2.43
C LEU A 2 -21.33 -13.82 -2.89
N LEU A 3 -20.39 -14.70 -2.57
CA LEU A 3 -20.38 -16.10 -3.03
C LEU A 3 -21.11 -17.08 -2.09
N SER A 4 -21.37 -16.69 -0.84
CA SER A 4 -22.09 -17.52 0.14
C SER A 4 -23.61 -17.43 0.05
N TYR A 5 -24.16 -16.51 -0.76
CA TYR A 5 -25.59 -16.46 -1.06
C TYR A 5 -25.85 -17.15 -2.40
N PRO A 6 -26.29 -18.43 -2.41
CA PRO A 6 -26.62 -19.15 -3.64
C PRO A 6 -27.74 -18.48 -4.44
N GLU A 7 -28.52 -17.58 -3.82
CA GLU A 7 -29.56 -16.74 -4.43
C GLU A 7 -29.03 -15.79 -5.52
N VAL A 8 -27.81 -15.27 -5.38
CA VAL A 8 -27.26 -14.22 -6.26
C VAL A 8 -26.56 -14.79 -7.50
N PHE A 9 -26.08 -16.04 -7.43
CA PHE A 9 -25.28 -16.69 -8.48
C PHE A 9 -25.92 -17.98 -9.02
N LYS A 10 -27.22 -17.94 -9.36
CA LYS A 10 -27.91 -19.03 -10.08
C LYS A 10 -27.30 -19.38 -11.45
N PHE A 11 -26.41 -18.54 -11.98
CA PHE A 11 -25.68 -18.75 -13.23
C PHE A 11 -24.44 -19.66 -13.09
N LEU A 12 -23.90 -19.86 -11.88
CA LEU A 12 -22.79 -20.79 -11.68
C LEU A 12 -23.36 -22.19 -11.39
N PRO A 13 -23.17 -23.19 -12.26
CA PRO A 13 -23.72 -24.54 -12.11
C PRO A 13 -23.15 -25.33 -10.90
N ALA A 14 -22.28 -24.71 -10.09
CA ALA A 14 -21.63 -25.30 -8.92
C ALA A 14 -21.95 -24.58 -7.59
N ALA A 15 -22.72 -23.48 -7.61
CA ALA A 15 -23.10 -22.75 -6.39
C ALA A 15 -24.01 -23.63 -5.51
N GLY A 16 -23.58 -23.95 -4.29
CA GLY A 16 -24.28 -24.89 -3.40
C GLY A 16 -23.65 -26.29 -3.29
N THR A 17 -22.65 -26.62 -4.12
CA THR A 17 -21.97 -27.92 -4.09
C THR A 17 -20.72 -27.92 -3.20
N ASN A 18 -20.37 -29.07 -2.61
CA ASN A 18 -19.15 -29.24 -1.81
C ASN A 18 -17.87 -28.81 -2.56
N ILE A 19 -17.85 -28.98 -3.89
CA ILE A 19 -16.76 -28.57 -4.77
C ILE A 19 -16.53 -27.06 -4.75
N ALA A 20 -17.60 -26.25 -4.72
CA ALA A 20 -17.47 -24.80 -4.64
C ALA A 20 -16.94 -24.34 -3.27
N ALA A 21 -17.30 -25.03 -2.18
CA ALA A 21 -16.75 -24.75 -0.85
C ALA A 21 -15.24 -25.03 -0.79
N TYR A 22 -14.79 -26.16 -1.35
CA TYR A 22 -13.35 -26.46 -1.46
C TYR A 22 -12.61 -25.48 -2.39
N GLY A 23 -13.24 -25.06 -3.49
CA GLY A 23 -12.69 -24.02 -4.36
C GLY A 23 -12.48 -22.71 -3.63
N MET A 24 -13.49 -22.23 -2.89
CA MET A 24 -13.38 -21.01 -2.07
C MET A 24 -12.29 -21.13 -1.01
N PHE A 25 -12.16 -22.29 -0.36
CA PHE A 25 -11.07 -22.56 0.57
C PHE A 25 -9.71 -22.37 -0.10
N VAL A 26 -9.47 -23.05 -1.24
CA VAL A 26 -8.19 -22.96 -1.97
C VAL A 26 -7.88 -21.53 -2.38
N PHE A 27 -8.83 -20.81 -2.98
CA PHE A 27 -8.62 -19.41 -3.37
C PHE A 27 -8.36 -18.51 -2.16
N ALA A 28 -9.12 -18.69 -1.08
CA ALA A 28 -8.90 -17.93 0.15
C ALA A 28 -7.53 -18.25 0.77
N SER A 29 -7.09 -19.51 0.78
CA SER A 29 -5.75 -19.89 1.25
C SER A 29 -4.67 -19.21 0.40
N VAL A 30 -4.82 -19.19 -0.93
CA VAL A 30 -3.86 -18.51 -1.81
C VAL A 30 -3.81 -17.02 -1.48
N VAL A 31 -4.95 -16.33 -1.36
CA VAL A 31 -4.98 -14.90 -1.03
C VAL A 31 -4.42 -14.63 0.38
N GLN A 32 -4.80 -15.45 1.36
CA GLN A 32 -4.39 -15.34 2.76
C GLN A 32 -2.88 -15.54 2.92
N PHE A 33 -2.32 -16.59 2.34
CA PHE A 33 -0.93 -16.99 2.57
C PHE A 33 0.03 -16.37 1.56
N VAL A 34 -0.31 -16.29 0.27
CA VAL A 34 0.60 -15.70 -0.73
C VAL A 34 0.60 -14.19 -0.56
N THR A 35 -0.58 -13.57 -0.69
CA THR A 35 -0.70 -12.12 -0.69
C THR A 35 -0.62 -11.55 0.73
N GLY A 36 -1.18 -12.26 1.71
CA GLY A 36 -1.16 -11.87 3.11
C GLY A 36 0.18 -12.07 3.84
N SER A 37 1.12 -12.88 3.32
CA SER A 37 2.40 -13.23 3.96
C SER A 37 3.17 -12.03 4.54
N ARG A 38 3.14 -10.90 3.83
CA ARG A 38 3.79 -9.65 4.25
C ARG A 38 3.21 -9.09 5.55
N PHE A 39 1.89 -9.17 5.73
CA PHE A 39 1.22 -8.72 6.94
C PHE A 39 1.53 -9.65 8.12
N TYR A 40 1.60 -10.97 7.91
CA TYR A 40 2.00 -11.92 8.97
C TYR A 40 3.41 -11.64 9.49
N THR A 41 4.36 -11.40 8.60
CA THR A 41 5.74 -11.07 8.98
C THR A 41 5.81 -9.76 9.78
N GLY A 42 5.07 -8.73 9.34
CA GLY A 42 4.98 -7.44 10.04
C GLY A 42 4.34 -7.57 11.42
N ALA A 43 3.19 -8.25 11.50
CA ALA A 43 2.46 -8.52 12.73
C ALA A 43 3.32 -9.28 13.75
N PHE A 44 4.04 -10.32 13.31
CA PHE A 44 4.91 -11.12 14.20
C PHE A 44 6.05 -10.28 14.80
N ARG A 45 6.68 -9.43 13.98
CA ARG A 45 7.76 -8.54 14.44
C ARG A 45 7.26 -7.53 15.48
N ILE A 46 6.09 -6.95 15.25
CA ILE A 46 5.48 -5.93 16.13
C ILE A 46 4.93 -6.57 17.41
N ALA A 47 4.36 -7.77 17.31
CA ALA A 47 3.93 -8.55 18.45
C ALA A 47 5.09 -8.92 19.38
N LYS A 48 6.28 -9.24 18.84
CA LYS A 48 7.49 -9.48 19.65
C LYS A 48 7.89 -8.25 20.48
N MET A 49 7.59 -7.04 19.99
CA MET A 49 7.79 -5.79 20.70
C MET A 49 6.63 -5.43 21.65
N ARG A 50 5.68 -6.35 21.89
CA ARG A 50 4.46 -6.15 22.69
C ARG A 50 3.64 -4.93 22.26
N SER A 51 3.64 -4.65 20.96
CA SER A 51 2.88 -3.56 20.35
C SER A 51 1.90 -4.11 19.32
N ALA A 52 0.98 -3.27 18.85
CA ALA A 52 0.00 -3.61 17.82
C ALA A 52 -0.04 -2.51 16.76
N ASN A 53 -0.05 -2.89 15.49
CA ASN A 53 -0.14 -1.97 14.36
C ASN A 53 -1.23 -2.42 13.37
N MET A 54 -1.32 -1.69 12.25
CA MET A 54 -2.23 -2.02 11.14
C MET A 54 -2.09 -3.48 10.70
N ASP A 55 -0.87 -3.99 10.55
CA ASP A 55 -0.63 -5.36 10.09
C ASP A 55 -1.14 -6.40 11.11
N THR A 56 -0.99 -6.14 12.41
CA THR A 56 -1.53 -7.00 13.48
C THR A 56 -3.06 -7.12 13.40
N LEU A 57 -3.78 -6.00 13.23
CA LEU A 57 -5.24 -6.01 13.14
C LEU A 57 -5.73 -6.79 11.91
N VAL A 58 -5.07 -6.59 10.78
CA VAL A 58 -5.41 -7.28 9.52
C VAL A 58 -5.20 -8.78 9.64
N VAL A 59 -4.05 -9.21 10.18
CA VAL A 59 -3.74 -10.62 10.38
C VAL A 59 -4.75 -11.26 11.33
N LEU A 60 -5.03 -10.65 12.48
CA LEU A 60 -5.99 -11.22 13.44
C LEU A 60 -7.40 -11.34 12.85
N GLY A 61 -7.91 -10.29 12.21
CA GLY A 61 -9.27 -10.30 11.65
C GLY A 61 -9.43 -11.30 10.50
N THR A 62 -8.48 -11.32 9.56
CA THR A 62 -8.53 -12.23 8.42
C THR A 62 -8.30 -13.68 8.83
N THR A 63 -7.40 -13.92 9.79
CA THR A 63 -7.18 -15.26 10.34
C THR A 63 -8.40 -15.76 11.11
N ALA A 64 -9.02 -14.91 11.94
CA ALA A 64 -10.24 -15.27 12.65
C ALA A 64 -11.38 -15.65 11.67
N ALA A 65 -11.58 -14.85 10.62
CA ALA A 65 -12.56 -15.15 9.57
C ALA A 65 -12.23 -16.44 8.81
N TYR A 66 -10.95 -16.68 8.48
CA TYR A 66 -10.50 -17.89 7.79
C TYR A 66 -10.68 -19.16 8.64
N VAL A 67 -10.29 -19.10 9.92
CA VAL A 67 -10.42 -20.22 10.86
C VAL A 67 -11.90 -20.52 11.12
N PHE A 68 -12.73 -19.50 11.37
CA PHE A 68 -14.17 -19.67 11.55
C PHE A 68 -14.83 -20.31 10.32
N SER A 69 -14.44 -19.85 9.12
CA SER A 69 -14.95 -20.44 7.87
C SER A 69 -14.48 -21.89 7.68
N THR A 70 -13.28 -22.22 8.13
CA THR A 70 -12.73 -23.59 8.07
C THR A 70 -13.43 -24.54 9.03
N PHE A 71 -13.72 -24.09 10.23
CA PHE A 71 -14.56 -24.84 11.17
C PHE A 71 -15.99 -25.05 10.65
N ASN A 72 -16.58 -24.11 9.92
CA ASN A 72 -17.90 -24.31 9.29
C ASN A 72 -17.87 -25.18 8.03
N THR A 73 -16.68 -25.41 7.46
CA THR A 73 -16.50 -26.23 6.25
C THR A 73 -16.29 -27.71 6.57
N PHE A 74 -15.70 -28.02 7.73
CA PHE A 74 -15.48 -29.40 8.21
C PHE A 74 -16.19 -29.61 9.54
N PRO A 75 -17.13 -30.58 9.71
CA PRO A 75 -17.33 -31.83 8.96
C PRO A 75 -18.57 -31.92 8.05
N VAL A 76 -19.52 -30.97 8.12
CA VAL A 76 -20.63 -30.83 7.16
C VAL A 76 -20.66 -29.38 6.71
N PRO A 77 -20.46 -29.07 5.41
CA PRO A 77 -20.36 -27.70 4.96
C PRO A 77 -21.67 -26.94 5.18
N ASN A 78 -21.66 -26.06 6.17
CA ASN A 78 -22.75 -25.13 6.44
C ASN A 78 -22.50 -23.85 5.66
N TRP A 79 -23.35 -23.60 4.66
CA TRP A 79 -23.31 -22.38 3.85
C TRP A 79 -23.62 -21.11 4.66
N HIS A 80 -24.33 -21.25 5.78
CA HIS A 80 -24.48 -20.21 6.79
C HIS A 80 -23.19 -20.10 7.62
N GLY A 81 -22.44 -19.02 7.42
CA GLY A 81 -21.23 -18.73 8.21
C GLY A 81 -19.88 -18.93 7.49
N MET A 82 -19.88 -19.02 6.17
CA MET A 82 -18.63 -18.96 5.37
C MET A 82 -18.24 -17.50 5.08
N TYR A 83 -17.09 -17.08 5.60
CA TYR A 83 -16.54 -15.73 5.46
C TYR A 83 -15.21 -15.68 4.69
N TYR A 84 -14.84 -16.76 3.97
CA TYR A 84 -13.66 -16.82 3.11
C TYR A 84 -13.57 -15.66 2.12
N ASP A 85 -14.70 -15.34 1.50
CA ASP A 85 -14.84 -14.23 0.57
C ASP A 85 -14.64 -12.87 1.27
N ALA A 86 -15.19 -12.70 2.48
CA ALA A 86 -15.00 -11.47 3.24
C ALA A 86 -13.52 -11.25 3.61
N ALA A 87 -12.82 -12.29 4.09
CA ALA A 87 -11.40 -12.22 4.39
C ALA A 87 -10.57 -11.84 3.14
N SER A 88 -10.87 -12.48 2.01
CA SER A 88 -10.16 -12.25 0.74
C SER A 88 -10.38 -10.83 0.21
N VAL A 89 -11.61 -10.32 0.24
CA VAL A 89 -11.96 -8.97 -0.18
C VAL A 89 -11.28 -7.92 0.70
N VAL A 90 -11.28 -8.13 2.02
CA VAL A 90 -10.60 -7.23 2.98
C VAL A 90 -9.10 -7.15 2.68
N ILE A 91 -8.41 -8.29 2.53
CA ILE A 91 -6.98 -8.33 2.17
C ILE A 91 -6.74 -7.58 0.86
N THR A 92 -7.57 -7.83 -0.14
CA THR A 92 -7.45 -7.21 -1.46
C THR A 92 -7.56 -5.69 -1.38
N PHE A 93 -8.58 -5.16 -0.69
CA PHE A 93 -8.76 -3.72 -0.54
C PHE A 93 -7.63 -3.05 0.26
N ILE A 94 -7.13 -3.71 1.30
CA ILE A 94 -6.00 -3.19 2.07
C ILE A 94 -4.76 -3.05 1.21
N ILE A 95 -4.47 -4.06 0.38
CA ILE A 95 -3.32 -4.04 -0.52
C ILE A 95 -3.51 -2.99 -1.61
N LEU A 96 -4.71 -2.88 -2.16
CA LEU A 96 -5.04 -1.86 -3.14
C LEU A 96 -4.83 -0.46 -2.54
N GLY A 97 -5.28 -0.23 -1.30
CA GLY A 97 -5.05 1.00 -0.56
C GLY A 97 -3.57 1.31 -0.36
N LYS A 98 -2.78 0.33 0.12
CA LYS A 98 -1.31 0.47 0.25
C LYS A 98 -0.64 0.76 -1.10
N TRP A 99 -1.11 0.16 -2.18
CA TRP A 99 -0.58 0.43 -3.52
C TRP A 99 -0.87 1.85 -3.98
N MET A 100 -2.10 2.34 -3.77
CA MET A 100 -2.47 3.74 -4.06
C MET A 100 -1.68 4.73 -3.21
N GLU A 101 -1.47 4.41 -1.94
CA GLU A 101 -0.65 5.21 -1.01
C GLU A 101 0.80 5.33 -1.52
N LEU A 102 1.43 4.20 -1.84
CA LEU A 102 2.79 4.15 -2.38
C LEU A 102 2.91 4.93 -3.70
N LYS A 103 1.95 4.76 -4.61
CA LYS A 103 1.90 5.47 -5.90
C LYS A 103 1.80 6.99 -5.72
N THR A 104 1.11 7.44 -4.67
CA THR A 104 0.91 8.87 -4.40
C THR A 104 2.14 9.47 -3.72
N LYS A 105 2.70 8.80 -2.71
CA LYS A 105 3.91 9.26 -2.00
C LYS A 105 5.13 9.42 -2.92
N GLY A 106 5.28 8.55 -3.93
CA GLY A 106 6.36 8.66 -4.92
C GLY A 106 6.35 9.98 -5.69
N LYS A 107 5.15 10.54 -5.96
CA LYS A 107 5.02 11.79 -6.71
C LYS A 107 5.51 13.00 -5.92
N THR A 108 5.19 13.10 -4.63
CA THR A 108 5.66 14.22 -3.79
C THR A 108 7.18 14.26 -3.67
N SER A 109 7.81 13.10 -3.49
CA SER A 109 9.27 13.01 -3.43
C SER A 109 9.95 13.49 -4.72
N SER A 110 9.35 13.18 -5.89
CA SER A 110 9.87 13.63 -7.18
C SER A 110 9.81 15.15 -7.37
N ILE A 111 8.79 15.81 -6.80
CA ILE A 111 8.63 17.27 -6.89
C ILE A 111 9.67 17.97 -6.02
N ILE A 112 9.88 17.51 -4.78
CA ILE A 112 10.94 18.04 -3.90
C ILE A 112 12.30 17.89 -4.57
N ARG A 113 12.56 16.75 -5.21
CA ARG A 113 13.82 16.53 -5.93
C ARG A 113 14.00 17.49 -7.10
N LYS A 114 12.95 17.71 -7.90
CA LYS A 114 12.96 18.73 -8.97
C LYS A 114 13.18 20.14 -8.45
N MET A 115 12.61 20.49 -7.29
CA MET A 115 12.85 21.80 -6.66
C MET A 115 14.32 21.96 -6.26
N LEU A 116 14.94 20.93 -5.70
CA LEU A 116 16.37 20.94 -5.37
C LEU A 116 17.27 21.01 -6.61
N GLU A 117 16.86 20.40 -7.72
CA GLU A 117 17.60 20.47 -9.00
C GLU A 117 17.52 21.84 -9.68
N LEU A 118 16.46 22.61 -9.45
CA LEU A 118 16.29 23.96 -9.99
C LEU A 118 17.10 25.03 -9.21
N GLN A 119 17.72 24.69 -8.08
CA GLN A 119 18.53 25.63 -7.34
C GLN A 119 19.85 25.91 -8.11
N PRO A 120 20.10 27.15 -8.54
CA PRO A 120 21.34 27.49 -9.23
C PRO A 120 22.53 27.34 -8.29
N LYS A 121 23.64 26.83 -8.81
CA LYS A 121 24.90 26.64 -8.04
C LYS A 121 25.78 27.89 -8.07
N THR A 122 25.64 28.70 -9.12
CA THR A 122 26.43 29.90 -9.33
C THR A 122 25.51 31.09 -9.57
N ALA A 123 26.01 32.27 -9.23
CA ALA A 123 25.39 33.54 -9.54
C ALA A 123 26.45 34.51 -10.09
N ARG A 124 26.00 35.42 -10.94
CA ARG A 124 26.85 36.44 -11.53
C ARG A 124 26.66 37.75 -10.77
N ILE A 125 27.75 38.28 -10.23
CA ILE A 125 27.78 39.57 -9.54
C ILE A 125 28.49 40.62 -10.40
N ARG A 126 28.06 41.88 -10.29
CA ARG A 126 28.74 43.04 -10.86
C ARG A 126 29.53 43.77 -9.76
N LYS A 127 30.85 43.84 -9.92
CA LYS A 127 31.74 44.55 -9.01
C LYS A 127 31.71 46.06 -9.26
N GLU A 128 32.21 46.85 -8.30
CA GLU A 128 32.28 48.32 -8.40
C GLU A 128 33.09 48.82 -9.60
N ASN A 129 34.07 48.03 -10.05
CA ASN A 129 34.87 48.33 -11.25
C ASN A 129 34.12 48.07 -12.59
N GLY A 130 32.87 47.61 -12.53
CA GLY A 130 32.04 47.30 -13.69
C GLY A 130 32.24 45.89 -14.26
N GLU A 131 33.18 45.10 -13.73
CA GLU A 131 33.40 43.72 -14.19
C GLU A 131 32.34 42.76 -13.63
N GLU A 132 31.93 41.81 -14.47
CA GLU A 132 31.03 40.73 -14.08
C GLU A 132 31.85 39.49 -13.69
N THR A 133 31.64 38.96 -12.50
CA THR A 133 32.29 37.72 -12.03
C THR A 133 31.22 36.70 -11.64
N GLU A 134 31.46 35.44 -11.98
CA GLU A 134 30.61 34.32 -11.55
C GLU A 134 31.17 33.72 -10.26
N ILE A 135 30.33 33.63 -9.23
CA ILE A 135 30.68 33.11 -7.90
C ILE A 135 29.67 32.04 -7.48
N ALA A 136 30.07 31.18 -6.55
CA ALA A 136 29.15 30.21 -5.95
C ALA A 136 28.06 30.93 -5.14
N VAL A 137 26.83 30.41 -5.15
CA VAL A 137 25.69 31.05 -4.46
C VAL A 137 25.93 31.18 -2.96
N GLU A 138 26.71 30.29 -2.36
CA GLU A 138 27.05 30.34 -0.93
C GLU A 138 27.97 31.51 -0.56
N LEU A 139 28.63 32.14 -1.54
CA LEU A 139 29.57 33.25 -1.33
C LEU A 139 28.92 34.63 -1.51
N ILE A 140 27.63 34.68 -1.88
CA ILE A 140 26.91 35.94 -2.08
C ILE A 140 26.69 36.63 -0.73
N GLN A 141 26.98 37.93 -0.67
CA GLN A 141 26.80 38.74 0.53
C GLN A 141 25.69 39.79 0.36
N PRO A 142 25.08 40.25 1.47
CA PRO A 142 24.14 41.37 1.42
C PRO A 142 24.81 42.63 0.86
N GLY A 143 24.27 43.16 -0.23
CA GLY A 143 24.81 44.34 -0.93
C GLY A 143 25.35 44.05 -2.34
N ASP A 144 25.56 42.79 -2.70
CA ASP A 144 26.01 42.41 -4.04
C ASP A 144 24.96 42.71 -5.12
N ILE A 145 25.39 43.25 -6.26
CA ILE A 145 24.53 43.49 -7.42
C ILE A 145 24.55 42.27 -8.33
N LEU A 146 23.44 41.54 -8.36
CA LEU A 146 23.27 40.35 -9.20
C LEU A 146 22.90 40.73 -10.63
N VAL A 147 23.55 40.11 -11.61
CA VAL A 147 23.24 40.28 -13.03
C VAL A 147 22.49 39.04 -13.52
N VAL A 148 21.18 39.20 -13.74
CA VAL A 148 20.33 38.16 -14.34
C VAL A 148 20.13 38.49 -15.81
N ARG A 149 20.60 37.61 -16.69
CA ARG A 149 20.34 37.71 -18.13
C ARG A 149 19.02 37.03 -18.46
N PRO A 150 18.34 37.42 -19.57
CA PRO A 150 17.15 36.71 -20.02
C PRO A 150 17.49 35.24 -20.32
N GLY A 151 16.87 34.31 -19.59
CA GLY A 151 17.12 32.86 -19.65
C GLY A 151 17.06 32.22 -18.27
#